data_AF-A0A2E4D792-F1
#
_entry.id   AF-A0A2E4D792-F1
#
_cell.length_a   1.000
_cell.length_b   1.000
_cell.length_c   1.000
_cell.angle_alpha   90.00
_cell.angle_beta   90.00
_cell.angle_gamma   90.00
#
_symmetry.space_group_name_H-M   'P 1'
#
loop_
_entity.id
_entity.type
_entity.pdbx_description
1 polymer ?
#
loop_
_entity_poly.entity_id
_entity_poly.type
_entity_poly.pdbx_seq_one_letter_code
_entity_poly.pdbx_strand_id
1 'polypeptide(L)'
;MIETQNNLIEFLEKAYQLTINALKEAQNGEFDKLNNTLENRKRAINIIDSLSQQLALHQKNPDHNKELAEQFNNQVNQVINKINSVDEIMMACLEHEKSKTQFEIAKTFKNKENFKGYNLNNTK
;
A
#
# COMPACT_ATOMS: atom_id res chain seq x y z
N MET A 1 -4.49 27.95 -8.04
CA MET A 1 -3.30 27.46 -7.32
C MET A 1 -3.66 26.96 -5.93
N ILE A 2 -4.27 27.77 -5.07
CA ILE A 2 -4.71 27.35 -3.71
C ILE A 2 -5.66 26.14 -3.79
N GLU A 3 -6.62 26.15 -4.72
CA GLU A 3 -7.53 25.02 -4.94
C GLU A 3 -6.79 23.72 -5.33
N THR A 4 -5.84 23.80 -6.26
CA THR A 4 -5.01 22.64 -6.67
C THR A 4 -4.15 22.11 -5.53
N GLN A 5 -3.60 23.00 -4.70
CA GLN A 5 -2.85 22.64 -3.49
C GLN A 5 -3.74 21.93 -2.47
N ASN A 6 -4.93 22.48 -2.19
CA ASN A 6 -5.90 21.88 -1.28
C ASN A 6 -6.33 20.49 -1.77
N ASN A 7 -6.63 20.36 -3.07
CA ASN A 7 -6.98 19.08 -3.67
C ASN A 7 -5.83 18.06 -3.54
N LEU A 8 -4.58 18.49 -3.73
CA LEU A 8 -3.43 17.59 -3.58
C LEU A 8 -3.30 17.09 -2.13
N ILE A 9 -3.49 17.96 -1.14
CA ILE A 9 -3.49 17.57 0.28
C ILE A 9 -4.62 16.58 0.57
N GLU A 10 -5.84 16.86 0.10
CA GLU A 10 -6.99 15.96 0.32
C GLU A 10 -6.73 14.56 -0.27
N PHE A 11 -6.19 14.48 -1.49
CA PHE A 11 -5.86 13.20 -2.10
C PHE A 11 -4.70 12.49 -1.40
N LEU A 12 -3.71 13.22 -0.87
CA LEU A 12 -2.64 12.66 -0.03
C LEU A 12 -3.19 12.07 1.27
N GLU A 13 -4.09 12.78 1.95
CA GLU A 13 -4.76 12.28 3.15
C GLU A 13 -5.60 11.04 2.83
N LYS A 14 -6.31 11.03 1.70
CA LYS A 14 -7.06 9.87 1.23
C LYS A 14 -6.15 8.68 0.93
N ALA A 15 -5.01 8.90 0.29
CA ALA A 15 -4.01 7.86 0.05
C ALA A 15 -3.47 7.29 1.38
N TYR A 16 -3.25 8.15 2.37
CA TYR A 16 -2.87 7.72 3.72
C TYR A 16 -3.95 6.86 4.39
N GLN A 17 -5.22 7.28 4.35
CA GLN A 17 -6.33 6.48 4.91
C GLN A 17 -6.46 5.11 4.22
N LEU A 18 -6.31 5.07 2.89
CA LEU A 18 -6.30 3.81 2.15
C LEU A 18 -5.12 2.92 2.55
N THR A 19 -3.96 3.49 2.86
CA THR A 19 -2.78 2.75 3.33
C THR A 19 -3.02 2.15 4.72
N ILE A 20 -3.66 2.90 5.63
CA ILE A 20 -4.05 2.40 6.96
C ILE A 20 -5.08 1.27 6.85
N ASN A 21 -6.07 1.40 5.97
CA ASN A 21 -7.06 0.35 5.75
C ASN A 21 -6.43 -0.90 5.13
N ALA A 22 -5.54 -0.74 4.16
CA ALA A 22 -4.78 -1.83 3.56
C ALA A 22 -3.96 -2.59 4.62
N LEU A 23 -3.29 -1.88 5.54
CA LEU A 23 -2.58 -2.53 6.64
C LEU A 23 -3.53 -3.39 7.50
N LYS A 24 -4.70 -2.87 7.87
CA LYS A 24 -5.69 -3.62 8.67
C LYS A 24 -6.18 -4.87 7.92
N GLU A 25 -6.49 -4.73 6.64
CA GLU A 25 -6.92 -5.84 5.79
C GLU A 25 -5.83 -6.91 5.66
N ALA A 26 -4.57 -6.51 5.50
CA ALA A 26 -3.42 -7.42 5.48
C ALA A 26 -3.25 -8.15 6.82
N GLN A 27 -3.37 -7.46 7.95
CA GLN A 27 -3.29 -8.06 9.29
C GLN A 27 -4.43 -9.05 9.58
N ASN A 28 -5.62 -8.79 9.01
CA ASN A 28 -6.79 -9.65 9.18
C ASN A 28 -6.85 -10.79 8.15
N GLY A 29 -5.91 -10.86 7.20
CA GLY A 29 -5.92 -11.84 6.12
C GLY A 29 -7.05 -11.64 5.09
N GLU A 30 -7.65 -10.45 5.03
CA GLU A 30 -8.74 -10.10 4.11
C GLU A 30 -8.21 -9.72 2.72
N PHE A 31 -7.46 -10.62 2.08
CA PHE A 31 -6.67 -10.30 0.88
C PHE A 31 -7.48 -9.82 -0.34
N ASP A 32 -8.73 -10.28 -0.49
CA ASP A 32 -9.61 -9.78 -1.56
C ASP A 32 -10.01 -8.31 -1.35
N LYS A 33 -10.25 -7.91 -0.09
CA LYS A 33 -10.52 -6.51 0.27
C LYS A 33 -9.25 -5.67 0.10
N LEU A 34 -8.11 -6.21 0.55
CA LEU A 34 -6.80 -5.59 0.36
C LEU A 34 -6.54 -5.24 -1.10
N ASN A 35 -6.78 -6.18 -2.03
CA ASN A 35 -6.59 -5.95 -3.46
C ASN A 35 -7.45 -4.77 -3.96
N ASN A 36 -8.72 -4.70 -3.54
CA ASN A 36 -9.61 -3.59 -3.90
C ASN A 36 -9.13 -2.26 -3.32
N THR A 37 -8.68 -2.25 -2.06
CA THR A 37 -8.14 -1.06 -1.39
C THR A 37 -6.87 -0.56 -2.07
N LEU A 38 -5.95 -1.46 -2.46
CA LEU A 38 -4.72 -1.12 -3.17
C LEU A 38 -4.99 -0.56 -4.57
N GLU A 39 -5.98 -1.09 -5.31
CA GLU A 39 -6.38 -0.52 -6.60
C GLU A 39 -6.95 0.90 -6.44
N ASN A 40 -7.75 1.14 -5.41
CA ASN A 40 -8.23 2.49 -5.11
C ASN A 40 -7.10 3.43 -4.69
N ARG A 41 -6.12 2.93 -3.93
CA ARG A 41 -4.92 3.69 -3.54
C ARG A 41 -4.09 4.06 -4.76
N LYS A 42 -3.90 3.15 -5.71
CA LYS A 42 -3.22 3.41 -6.99
C LYS A 42 -3.91 4.52 -7.78
N ARG A 43 -5.24 4.52 -7.84
CA ARG A 43 -6.00 5.63 -8.48
C ARG A 43 -5.76 6.96 -7.78
N ALA A 44 -5.76 6.99 -6.45
CA ALA A 44 -5.46 8.21 -5.69
C ALA A 44 -4.04 8.72 -5.97
N ILE A 45 -3.04 7.83 -6.02
CA ILE A 45 -1.65 8.17 -6.35
C ILE A 45 -1.54 8.78 -7.76
N ASN A 46 -2.22 8.21 -8.75
CA ASN A 46 -2.22 8.74 -10.12
C ASN A 46 -2.82 10.17 -10.18
N ILE A 47 -3.84 10.44 -9.37
CA ILE A 47 -4.42 11.79 -9.26
C ILE A 47 -3.42 12.74 -8.59
N ILE A 48 -2.76 12.32 -7.51
CA ILE A 48 -1.71 13.11 -6.84
C ILE A 48 -0.59 13.46 -7.81
N ASP A 49 -0.11 12.51 -8.61
CA ASP A 49 0.93 12.74 -9.61
C ASP A 49 0.48 13.77 -10.67
N SER A 50 -0.75 13.65 -11.16
CA SER A 50 -1.33 14.60 -12.10
C SER A 50 -1.43 16.02 -11.51
N LEU A 51 -1.89 16.15 -10.25
CA LEU A 51 -2.00 17.42 -9.54
C LEU A 51 -0.62 18.03 -9.23
N SER A 52 0.35 17.19 -8.87
CA SER A 52 1.75 17.57 -8.62
C SER A 52 2.39 18.18 -9.88
N GLN A 53 2.24 17.51 -11.03
CA GLN A 53 2.74 18.00 -12.31
C GLN A 53 2.10 19.33 -12.70
N GLN A 54 0.78 19.47 -12.50
CA GLN A 54 0.10 20.75 -12.71
C GLN A 54 0.67 21.84 -11.82
N LEU A 55 0.87 21.59 -10.52
CA LEU A 55 1.46 22.58 -9.61
C LEU A 55 2.88 23.00 -10.04
N ALA A 56 3.71 22.04 -10.46
CA ALA A 56 5.08 22.31 -10.91
C ALA A 56 5.13 23.23 -12.15
N LEU A 57 4.13 23.15 -13.04
CA LEU A 57 4.01 24.04 -14.19
C LEU A 57 3.68 25.49 -13.79
N HIS A 58 2.90 25.68 -12.72
CA HIS A 58 2.45 27.00 -12.26
C HIS A 58 3.40 27.68 -11.25
N GLN A 59 4.26 26.91 -10.57
CA GLN A 59 5.24 27.43 -9.60
C GLN A 59 6.49 28.06 -10.23
N LYS A 60 6.63 28.06 -11.57
CA LYS A 60 7.76 28.71 -12.27
C LYS A 60 7.75 30.25 -12.23
N ASN A 61 6.75 30.87 -11.60
CA ASN A 61 6.68 32.32 -11.45
C ASN A 61 7.47 32.81 -10.21
N PRO A 62 8.48 33.68 -10.39
CA PRO A 62 9.41 34.07 -9.34
C PRO A 62 8.80 34.94 -8.21
N ASP A 63 7.58 35.44 -8.37
CA ASP A 63 6.87 36.26 -7.37
C ASP A 63 6.08 35.45 -6.33
N HIS A 64 6.16 34.11 -6.36
CA HIS A 64 5.46 33.28 -5.38
C HIS A 64 6.20 33.24 -4.04
N ASN A 65 5.46 33.59 -2.99
CA ASN A 65 5.90 33.69 -1.61
C ASN A 65 6.58 32.37 -1.15
N LYS A 66 7.92 32.34 -1.12
CA LYS A 66 8.74 31.15 -0.87
C LYS A 66 8.34 30.42 0.41
N GLU A 67 7.97 31.17 1.45
CA GLU A 67 7.57 30.62 2.75
C GLU A 67 6.32 29.73 2.64
N LEU A 68 5.31 30.14 1.87
CA LEU A 68 4.11 29.33 1.64
C LEU A 68 4.40 28.06 0.85
N ALA A 69 5.33 28.13 -0.12
CA ALA A 69 5.76 26.96 -0.87
C ALA A 69 6.53 25.96 0.00
N GLU A 70 7.39 26.44 0.89
CA GLU A 70 8.12 25.61 1.85
C GLU A 70 7.17 24.93 2.85
N GLN A 71 6.21 25.67 3.41
CA GLN A 71 5.19 25.11 4.31
C GLN A 71 4.38 24.00 3.63
N PHE A 72 3.92 24.23 2.40
CA PHE A 72 3.21 23.24 1.62
C PHE A 72 4.06 21.98 1.35
N ASN A 73 5.30 22.15 0.90
CA ASN A 73 6.21 21.03 0.64
C ASN A 73 6.48 20.21 1.91
N ASN A 74 6.66 20.88 3.06
CA ASN A 74 6.83 20.21 4.33
C ASN A 74 5.60 19.37 4.71
N GLN A 75 4.39 19.89 4.51
CA GLN A 75 3.15 19.16 4.75
C GLN A 75 3.04 17.92 3.85
N VAL A 76 3.31 18.06 2.55
CA VAL A 76 3.33 16.95 1.59
C VAL A 76 4.33 15.88 2.02
N ASN A 77 5.56 16.27 2.34
CA ASN A 77 6.61 15.36 2.77
C ASN A 77 6.24 14.61 4.05
N GLN A 78 5.59 15.28 5.01
CA GLN A 78 5.11 14.63 6.23
C GLN A 78 4.09 13.52 5.94
N VAL A 79 3.15 13.76 5.02
CA VAL A 79 2.16 12.74 4.66
C VAL A 79 2.80 11.58 3.92
N ILE A 80 3.71 11.86 2.98
CA ILE A 80 4.46 10.80 2.26
C ILE A 80 5.25 9.93 3.23
N ASN A 81 5.94 10.55 4.20
CA ASN A 81 6.72 9.80 5.19
C ASN A 81 5.82 8.90 6.06
N LYS A 82 4.62 9.35 6.41
CA LYS A 82 3.63 8.52 7.13
C LYS A 82 3.11 7.36 6.28
N ILE A 83 2.93 7.56 4.97
CA ILE A 83 2.53 6.48 4.06
C ILE A 83 3.64 5.42 3.99
N ASN A 84 4.89 5.86 3.80
CA ASN A 84 6.04 4.96 3.70
C ASN A 84 6.23 4.11 4.95
N SER A 85 6.08 4.69 6.15
CA SER A 85 6.22 3.91 7.39
C SER A 85 5.13 2.85 7.56
N VAL A 86 3.91 3.13 7.12
CA VAL A 86 2.82 2.13 7.14
C VAL A 86 3.04 1.05 6.08
N ASP A 87 3.56 1.42 4.90
CA ASP A 87 3.91 0.46 3.85
C ASP A 87 4.99 -0.53 4.29
N GLU A 88 6.02 -0.08 5.02
CA GLU A 88 7.04 -0.97 5.57
C GLU A 88 6.44 -2.03 6.50
N ILE A 89 5.51 -1.62 7.37
CA ILE A 89 4.80 -2.53 8.27
C ILE A 89 3.94 -3.51 7.47
N MET A 90 3.18 -3.00 6.49
CA MET A 90 2.31 -3.83 5.65
C MET A 90 3.14 -4.86 4.86
N MET A 91 4.30 -4.47 4.33
CA MET A 91 5.22 -5.37 3.63
C MET A 91 5.71 -6.50 4.55
N ALA A 92 6.06 -6.18 5.80
CA ALA A 92 6.45 -7.18 6.79
C ALA A 92 5.31 -8.19 7.08
N CYS A 93 4.06 -7.71 7.20
CA CYS A 93 2.89 -8.59 7.36
C CYS A 93 2.70 -9.53 6.16
N LEU A 94 2.81 -9.00 4.94
CA LEU A 94 2.64 -9.79 3.71
C LEU A 94 3.76 -10.82 3.52
N GLU A 95 5.01 -10.48 3.84
CA GLU A 95 6.13 -11.42 3.76
C GLU A 95 6.00 -12.55 4.79
N HIS A 96 5.48 -12.25 5.99
CA HIS A 96 5.17 -13.26 6.98
C HIS A 96 4.11 -14.25 6.47
N GLU A 97 2.99 -13.75 5.93
CA GLU A 97 1.91 -14.59 5.40
C GLU A 97 2.34 -15.40 4.17
N LYS A 98 3.19 -14.83 3.31
CA LYS A 98 3.83 -15.56 2.21
C LYS A 98 4.67 -16.72 2.72
N SER A 99 5.51 -16.49 3.73
CA SER A 99 6.37 -17.53 4.32
C SER A 99 5.54 -18.67 4.94
N LYS A 100 4.48 -18.33 5.68
CA LYS A 100 3.54 -19.28 6.27
C LYS A 100 2.82 -20.11 5.20
N THR A 101 2.36 -19.45 4.14
CA THR A 101 1.69 -20.12 3.01
C THR A 101 2.64 -21.10 2.30
N GLN A 102 3.89 -20.70 2.05
CA GLN A 102 4.91 -21.58 1.47
C GLN A 102 5.17 -22.81 2.35
N PHE A 103 5.23 -22.63 3.67
CA PHE A 103 5.40 -23.74 4.61
C PHE A 103 4.22 -24.72 4.54
N GLU A 104 2.98 -24.23 4.54
CA GLU A 104 1.79 -25.09 4.47
C GLU A 104 1.68 -25.83 3.12
N ILE A 105 2.09 -25.18 2.03
CA ILE A 105 2.20 -25.83 0.71
C ILE A 105 3.20 -26.98 0.80
N ALA A 106 4.42 -26.75 1.31
CA ALA A 106 5.44 -27.77 1.43
C ALA A 106 5.01 -28.94 2.33
N LYS A 107 4.35 -28.65 3.46
CA LYS A 107 3.78 -29.64 4.36
C LYS A 107 2.70 -30.48 3.66
N THR A 108 1.81 -29.83 2.91
CA THR A 108 0.76 -30.51 2.16
C THR A 108 1.34 -31.42 1.07
N PHE A 109 2.39 -30.99 0.36
CA PHE A 109 3.08 -31.82 -0.62
C PHE A 109 3.73 -33.04 0.04
N LYS A 110 4.50 -32.87 1.12
CA LYS A 110 5.09 -34.00 1.88
C LYS A 110 4.03 -34.98 2.38
N ASN A 111 2.91 -34.47 2.90
CA ASN A 111 1.81 -35.31 3.34
C ASN A 111 1.21 -36.11 2.18
N LYS A 112 0.96 -35.48 1.02
CA LYS A 112 0.47 -36.18 -0.17
C LYS A 112 1.44 -37.26 -0.66
N GLU A 113 2.76 -37.04 -0.60
CA GLU A 113 3.75 -38.07 -0.93
C GLU A 113 3.74 -39.23 0.06
N ASN A 114 3.67 -38.94 1.36
CA ASN A 114 3.55 -39.97 2.40
C ASN A 114 2.27 -40.80 2.20
N PHE A 115 1.12 -40.17 1.91
CA PHE A 115 -0.14 -40.87 1.62
C PHE A 115 -0.06 -41.75 0.36
N LYS A 116 0.70 -41.38 -0.67
CA LYS A 116 0.95 -42.24 -1.85
C LYS A 116 1.84 -43.45 -1.52
N GLY A 117 2.72 -43.33 -0.51
CA GLY A 117 3.56 -44.41 0.00
C GLY A 117 2.84 -45.40 0.92
N TYR A 118 1.72 -44.99 1.52
CA TYR A 118 0.84 -45.91 2.26
C TYR A 118 0.04 -46.76 1.27
N ASN A 119 0.44 -48.02 1.10
CA ASN A 119 -0.33 -49.02 0.39
C ASN A 119 -1.54 -49.41 1.26
N LEU A 120 -2.67 -48.72 1.07
CA LEU A 120 -3.95 -48.95 1.79
C LEU A 120 -4.56 -50.35 1.55
N ASN A 121 -3.92 -51.19 0.74
CA ASN A 121 -4.37 -52.56 0.44
C ASN A 121 -4.00 -53.61 1.50
N ASN A 122 -3.31 -53.24 2.59
CA ASN A 122 -2.85 -54.16 3.64
C ASN A 122 -3.51 -53.96 5.01
N THR A 123 -4.70 -53.38 5.09
CA THR A 123 -5.54 -53.56 6.30
C THR A 123 -6.25 -54.90 6.23
N LYS A 124 -5.59 -55.94 6.75
CA LYS A 124 -6.21 -57.20 7.21
C LYS A 124 -6.50 -57.11 8.69
#